data_AF-A0AAV4BYK3-F1
#
_entry.id   AF-A0AAV4BYK3-F1
#
_cell.length_a   1.000
_cell.length_b   1.000
_cell.length_c   1.000
_cell.angle_alpha   90.00
_cell.angle_beta   90.00
_cell.angle_gamma   90.00
#
_symmetry.space_group_name_H-M   'P 1'
#
loop_
_entity.id
_entity.type
_entity.pdbx_description
1 polymer ?
#
loop_
_entity_poly.entity_id
_entity_poly.type
_entity_poly.pdbx_seq_one_letter_code
_entity_poly.pdbx_strand_id
1 'polypeptide(L)'
;MSHKSFLLQYASDVTAEVVGKPSSIFFEAVLQDAGVNPSKSVMVGDDIVSDIGGAQACGMTGVLVRTGKFRPKDENHKDVKPDAIFDNLAQFVDALLPTIH
;
A
#
# COMPACT_ATOMS: atom_id res chain seq x y z
N MET A 1 -18.76 3.93 -26.47
CA MET A 1 -19.72 3.55 -25.40
C MET A 1 -18.92 2.88 -24.28
N SER A 2 -18.01 3.57 -23.58
CA SER A 2 -18.25 4.39 -22.39
C SER A 2 -19.51 3.99 -21.63
N HIS A 3 -19.36 3.24 -20.54
CA HIS A 3 -20.22 3.21 -19.34
C HIS A 3 -19.58 2.27 -18.31
N LYS A 4 -19.25 2.83 -17.13
CA LYS A 4 -19.04 2.21 -15.79
C LYS A 4 -17.70 2.59 -15.16
N SER A 5 -17.72 3.74 -14.48
CA SER A 5 -17.16 3.97 -13.12
C SER A 5 -17.22 5.45 -12.71
N PHE A 6 -18.21 6.20 -13.20
CA PHE A 6 -18.43 7.63 -12.86
C PHE A 6 -19.38 7.83 -11.67
N LEU A 7 -19.79 6.76 -10.97
CA LEU A 7 -20.89 6.78 -9.99
C LEU A 7 -20.49 7.13 -8.54
N LEU A 8 -19.42 7.90 -8.34
CA LEU A 8 -19.17 8.49 -7.02
C LEU A 8 -18.58 9.90 -7.09
N GLN A 9 -19.14 10.76 -7.95
CA GLN A 9 -18.73 12.18 -8.02
C GLN A 9 -19.91 13.17 -8.00
N TYR A 10 -21.10 12.77 -7.51
CA TYR A 10 -22.30 13.62 -7.62
C TYR A 10 -23.18 13.71 -6.36
N ALA A 11 -22.68 13.38 -5.16
CA ALA A 11 -23.50 13.43 -3.94
C ALA A 11 -22.90 14.22 -2.76
N SER A 12 -21.73 14.83 -2.93
CA SER A 12 -21.16 15.75 -1.96
C SER A 12 -20.40 16.82 -2.71
N ASP A 13 -20.60 18.09 -2.37
CA ASP A 13 -19.91 19.27 -2.92
C ASP A 13 -18.41 19.32 -2.49
N VAL A 14 -17.77 18.15 -2.44
CA VAL A 14 -16.39 17.94 -2.07
C VAL A 14 -15.69 17.47 -3.33
N THR A 15 -14.86 18.34 -3.89
CA THR A 15 -13.87 17.99 -4.91
C THR A 15 -13.12 16.76 -4.44
N ALA A 16 -13.37 15.61 -5.09
CA ALA A 16 -12.56 14.41 -4.92
C ALA A 16 -11.20 14.67 -5.56
N GLU A 17 -10.33 15.37 -4.81
CA GLU A 17 -8.89 15.18 -4.93
C GLU A 17 -8.65 13.67 -4.81
N VAL A 18 -7.81 13.09 -5.66
CA VAL A 18 -7.65 11.63 -5.70
C VAL A 18 -6.94 11.19 -4.41
N VAL A 19 -7.73 10.97 -3.35
CA VAL A 19 -7.32 10.39 -2.06
C VAL A 19 -7.25 8.88 -2.25
N GLY A 20 -6.29 8.45 -3.05
CA GLY A 20 -6.04 7.05 -3.35
C GLY A 20 -4.59 6.83 -3.73
N LYS A 21 -4.02 5.74 -3.23
CA LYS A 21 -2.72 5.21 -3.68
C LYS A 21 -2.70 5.15 -5.22
N PRO A 22 -1.64 5.60 -5.91
CA PRO A 22 -0.25 5.75 -5.46
C PRO A 22 0.15 7.17 -5.01
N SER A 23 -0.79 8.05 -4.67
CA SER A 23 -0.41 9.42 -4.28
C SER A 23 0.38 9.43 -2.97
N SER A 24 1.60 10.00 -2.98
CA SER A 24 2.44 10.15 -1.77
C SER A 24 1.73 10.92 -0.66
N ILE A 25 0.85 11.85 -1.04
CA ILE A 25 0.00 12.64 -0.14
C ILE A 25 -0.83 11.74 0.79
N PHE A 26 -1.28 10.58 0.32
CA PHE A 26 -2.02 9.65 1.17
C PHE A 26 -1.15 9.06 2.28
N PHE A 27 0.06 8.63 1.94
CA PHE A 27 0.99 8.04 2.91
C PHE A 27 1.54 9.10 3.87
N GLU A 28 1.90 10.28 3.35
CA GLU A 28 2.37 11.41 4.14
C GLU A 28 1.32 11.88 5.16
N ALA A 29 0.06 11.99 4.74
CA ALA A 29 -1.04 12.38 5.62
C ALA A 29 -1.24 11.35 6.76
N VAL A 30 -1.21 10.06 6.45
CA VAL A 30 -1.33 8.99 7.46
C VAL A 30 -0.14 9.02 8.43
N LEU A 31 1.08 9.22 7.94
CA LEU A 31 2.28 9.30 8.78
C LEU A 31 2.26 10.52 9.68
N GLN A 32 1.79 11.66 9.17
CA GLN A 32 1.66 12.89 9.92
C GLN A 32 0.60 12.78 11.02
N ASP A 33 -0.56 12.21 10.71
CA ASP A 33 -1.65 11.98 11.68
C ASP A 33 -1.22 10.99 12.78
N ALA A 34 -0.50 9.93 12.41
CA ALA A 34 0.04 8.96 13.36
C ALA A 34 1.27 9.47 14.15
N GLY A 35 1.90 10.56 13.72
CA GLY A 35 3.14 11.08 14.32
C GLY A 35 4.33 10.11 14.19
N VAL A 36 4.34 9.26 13.15
CA VAL A 36 5.34 8.20 12.97
C VAL A 36 6.36 8.61 11.91
N ASN A 37 7.64 8.35 12.18
CA ASN A 37 8.68 8.53 11.17
C ASN A 37 8.52 7.47 10.05
N PRO A 38 8.50 7.87 8.76
CA PRO A 38 8.36 6.92 7.65
C PRO A 38 9.35 5.74 7.72
N SER A 39 10.61 5.99 8.06
CA SER A 39 11.65 4.96 8.20
C SER A 39 11.39 3.93 9.31
N LYS A 40 10.43 4.19 10.21
CA LYS A 40 10.00 3.29 11.28
C LYS A 40 8.59 2.74 11.04
N SER A 41 8.10 2.84 9.81
CA SER A 41 6.76 2.41 9.42
C SER A 41 6.83 1.38 8.30
N VAL A 42 5.85 0.47 8.30
CA VAL A 42 5.74 -0.61 7.32
C VAL A 42 4.37 -0.52 6.66
N MET A 43 4.36 -0.46 5.33
CA MET A 43 3.17 -0.64 4.51
C MET A 43 3.07 -2.09 4.06
N VAL A 44 1.96 -2.76 4.38
CA VAL A 44 1.66 -4.12 3.93
C VAL A 44 0.49 -4.08 2.94
N GLY A 45 0.69 -4.56 1.71
CA GLY A 45 -0.33 -4.47 0.66
C GLY A 45 -0.19 -5.53 -0.43
N ASP A 46 -1.17 -5.62 -1.32
CA ASP A 46 -1.26 -6.60 -2.39
C ASP A 46 -0.96 -6.04 -3.78
N ASP A 47 -0.79 -4.72 -3.91
CA ASP A 47 -0.50 -4.05 -5.17
C ASP A 47 0.92 -3.49 -5.20
N ILE A 48 1.77 -4.04 -6.07
CA ILE A 48 3.20 -3.69 -6.14
C ILE A 48 3.46 -2.21 -6.47
N VAL A 49 2.61 -1.57 -7.27
CA VAL A 49 2.87 -0.17 -7.66
C VAL A 49 2.26 0.78 -6.64
N SER A 50 0.97 0.58 -6.33
CA SER A 50 0.21 1.54 -5.54
C SER A 50 0.47 1.42 -4.04
N ASP A 51 0.60 0.21 -3.50
CA ASP A 51 0.96 0.02 -2.09
C ASP A 51 2.46 0.17 -1.88
N ILE A 52 3.24 -0.68 -2.55
CA ILE A 52 4.68 -0.82 -2.25
C ILE A 52 5.46 0.34 -2.84
N GLY A 53 5.31 0.62 -4.14
CA GLY A 53 5.98 1.74 -4.79
C GLY A 53 5.61 3.08 -4.15
N GLY A 54 4.33 3.29 -3.85
CA GLY A 54 3.85 4.50 -3.16
C GLY A 54 4.45 4.68 -1.76
N ALA A 55 4.49 3.61 -0.95
CA ALA A 55 5.05 3.67 0.39
C ALA A 55 6.57 3.89 0.39
N GLN A 56 7.31 3.20 -0.48
CA GLN A 56 8.75 3.34 -0.61
C GLN A 56 9.15 4.75 -1.09
N ALA A 57 8.36 5.36 -1.98
CA ALA A 57 8.57 6.75 -2.39
C ALA A 57 8.46 7.74 -1.20
N CYS A 58 7.74 7.36 -0.14
CA CYS A 58 7.60 8.12 1.10
C CYS A 58 8.63 7.73 2.17
N GLY A 59 9.56 6.81 1.87
CA GLY A 59 10.58 6.35 2.82
C GLY A 59 10.09 5.30 3.82
N MET A 60 8.96 4.65 3.56
CA MET A 60 8.46 3.52 4.36
C MET A 60 9.02 2.19 3.86
N THR A 61 9.02 1.17 4.73
CA THR A 61 9.24 -0.23 4.31
C THR A 61 7.99 -0.76 3.61
N GLY A 62 8.14 -1.38 2.44
CA GLY A 62 7.04 -1.95 1.67
C GLY A 62 7.05 -3.48 1.66
N VAL A 63 6.02 -4.10 2.23
CA VAL A 63 5.84 -5.56 2.29
C VAL A 63 4.69 -5.99 1.37
N LEU A 64 4.98 -6.83 0.39
CA LEU A 64 3.99 -7.35 -0.54
C LEU A 64 3.38 -8.64 0.00
N VAL A 65 2.06 -8.77 -0.03
CA VAL A 65 1.36 -10.03 0.24
C VAL A 65 0.75 -10.62 -1.01
N ARG A 66 0.78 -11.94 -1.16
CA ARG A 66 0.27 -12.65 -2.35
C ARG A 66 -1.25 -12.83 -2.41
N THR A 67 -1.99 -12.11 -1.58
CA THR A 67 -3.46 -12.09 -1.59
C THR A 67 -4.01 -11.06 -2.56
N GLY A 68 -5.30 -11.09 -2.88
CA GLY A 68 -5.99 -9.97 -3.55
C GLY A 68 -5.56 -9.69 -5.00
N LYS A 69 -5.09 -8.46 -5.27
CA LYS A 69 -4.70 -7.92 -6.59
C LYS A 69 -3.34 -8.41 -7.07
N PHE A 70 -2.55 -9.02 -6.20
CA PHE A 70 -1.25 -9.57 -6.52
C PHE A 70 -1.28 -10.45 -7.79
N ARG A 71 -0.23 -10.37 -8.58
CA ARG A 71 0.06 -11.27 -9.69
C ARG A 71 1.48 -11.83 -9.54
N PRO A 72 1.75 -13.10 -9.91
CA PRO A 72 3.09 -13.69 -9.81
C PRO A 72 4.22 -12.88 -10.49
N LYS A 73 3.89 -12.13 -11.55
CA LYS A 73 4.84 -11.24 -12.24
C LYS A 73 5.31 -10.07 -11.37
N ASP A 74 4.54 -9.70 -10.34
CA ASP A 74 4.80 -8.54 -9.49
C ASP A 74 6.02 -8.77 -8.58
N GLU A 75 6.38 -10.02 -8.29
CA GLU A 75 7.61 -10.36 -7.58
C GLU A 75 8.87 -9.93 -8.33
N ASN A 76 8.79 -9.89 -9.67
CA ASN A 76 9.88 -9.51 -10.56
C ASN A 76 9.59 -8.17 -11.24
N HIS A 77 8.82 -7.29 -10.58
CA HIS A 77 8.52 -5.97 -11.12
C HIS A 77 9.82 -5.19 -11.39
N LYS A 78 9.87 -4.50 -12.53
CA LYS A 78 11.11 -3.89 -13.04
C LYS A 78 11.59 -2.73 -12.19
N ASP A 79 10.65 -1.91 -11.75
CA ASP A 79 10.92 -0.59 -11.16
C ASP A 79 10.69 -0.53 -9.65
N VAL A 80 9.98 -1.51 -9.09
CA VAL A 80 9.61 -1.54 -7.66
C VAL A 80 10.00 -2.90 -7.11
N LYS A 81 10.71 -2.92 -6.00
CA LYS A 81 11.12 -4.15 -5.33
C LYS A 81 10.61 -4.10 -3.90
N PRO A 82 9.71 -5.01 -3.49
CA PRO A 82 9.27 -5.07 -2.11
C PRO A 82 10.44 -5.46 -1.21
N ASP A 83 10.44 -4.94 0.02
CA ASP A 83 11.44 -5.25 1.05
C ASP A 83 11.26 -6.67 1.59
N ALA A 84 10.02 -7.18 1.59
CA ALA A 84 9.70 -8.58 1.88
C ALA A 84 8.41 -9.02 1.17
N ILE A 85 8.25 -10.33 1.00
CA ILE A 85 7.06 -10.93 0.40
C ILE A 85 6.55 -12.04 1.32
N PHE A 86 5.24 -12.04 1.60
CA PHE A 86 4.56 -13.07 2.39
C PHE A 86 3.33 -13.58 1.64
N ASP A 87 2.84 -14.78 1.97
CA ASP A 87 1.65 -15.29 1.29
C ASP A 87 0.39 -14.52 1.71
N ASN A 88 0.36 -14.00 2.95
CA ASN A 88 -0.75 -13.24 3.51
C ASN A 88 -0.31 -12.42 4.74
N LEU A 89 -1.21 -11.58 5.25
CA LEU A 89 -0.96 -10.73 6.41
C LEU A 89 -0.67 -11.53 7.70
N ALA A 90 -1.31 -12.69 7.89
CA ALA A 90 -1.10 -13.49 9.10
C ALA A 90 0.35 -14.00 9.19
N GLN A 91 0.90 -14.52 8.10
CA GLN A 91 2.31 -14.94 8.05
C GLN A 91 3.27 -13.78 8.33
N PHE A 92 2.96 -12.58 7.86
CA PHE A 92 3.78 -11.40 8.19
C PHE A 92 3.74 -11.07 9.68
N VAL A 93 2.55 -11.10 10.30
CA VAL A 93 2.38 -10.87 11.74
C VAL A 93 3.12 -11.94 12.56
N ASP A 94 3.02 -13.21 12.16
CA ASP A 94 3.70 -14.32 12.81
C ASP A 94 5.24 -14.18 12.73
N ALA A 95 5.76 -13.62 11.62
CA ALA A 95 7.18 -13.36 11.47
C ALA A 95 7.67 -12.14 12.27
N LEU A 96 6.79 -11.16 12.52
CA LEU A 96 7.10 -9.94 13.25
C LEU A 96 7.08 -10.14 14.77
N LEU A 97 6.17 -10.98 15.27
CA LEU A 97 6.07 -11.28 16.68
C LEU A 97 7.10 -12.35 17.05
N PRO A 98 8.06 -12.09 17.97
CA PRO A 98 8.89 -13.16 18.50
C PRO A 98 7.98 -14.19 19.13
N THR A 99 8.09 -15.44 18.71
CA THR A 99 7.33 -16.56 19.27
C THR A 99 7.55 -16.57 20.78
N ILE A 100 6.54 -16.16 21.54
CA ILE A 100 6.56 -16.27 23.00
C ILE A 100 6.39 -17.76 23.29
N HIS A 101 7.51 -18.44 23.47
CA HIS A 101 7.58 -19.76 24.10
C HIS A 101 8.02 -19.60 25.56
#